data_AF-A0A923ZX24-F1
#
_entry.id   AF-A0A923ZX24-F1
#
_cell.length_a   1.000
_cell.length_b   1.000
_cell.length_c   1.000
_cell.angle_alpha   90.00
_cell.angle_beta   90.00
_cell.angle_gamma   90.00
#
_symmetry.space_group_name_H-M   'P 1'
#
loop_
_entity.id
_entity.type
_entity.pdbx_description
1 polymer ?
#
loop_
_entity_poly.entity_id
_entity_poly.type
_entity_poly.pdbx_seq_one_letter_code
_entity_poly.pdbx_strand_id
1 'polypeptide(L)'
;FELDKMTSDNFQAKASKEKIFKLLAMNLPQVDFAFFALPYNEIKNYQDSLLTKWFDIQEDESVLIGDSFWNLIGGEGIYNNIMKGITLFGESSKKQICEEYLDF
;
A
#
# COMPACT_ATOMS: atom_id res chain seq x y z
N PHE A 1 -0.20 -5.02 9.68
CA PHE A 1 -0.32 -4.18 8.46
C PHE A 1 -1.80 -3.96 8.16
N GLU A 2 -2.18 -2.75 7.78
CA GLU A 2 -3.41 -2.48 7.03
C GLU A 2 -3.00 -2.19 5.58
N LEU A 3 -3.45 -3.03 4.64
CA LEU A 3 -3.11 -2.89 3.22
C LEU A 3 -4.21 -2.11 2.52
N ASP A 4 -3.81 -1.15 1.68
CA ASP A 4 -4.76 -0.38 0.87
C ASP A 4 -4.20 -0.06 -0.52
N LYS A 5 -5.09 0.45 -1.38
CA LYS A 5 -4.76 1.08 -2.65
C LYS A 5 -4.62 2.59 -2.47
N MET A 6 -3.81 3.21 -3.32
CA MET A 6 -3.53 4.65 -3.24
C MET A 6 -4.77 5.54 -3.40
N THR A 7 -5.75 5.08 -4.18
CA THR A 7 -7.03 5.78 -4.42
C THR A 7 -8.10 5.41 -3.40
N SER A 8 -7.71 5.15 -2.15
CA SER A 8 -8.64 4.94 -1.05
C SER A 8 -9.46 6.20 -0.79
N ASP A 9 -10.75 6.03 -0.46
CA ASP A 9 -11.61 7.14 -0.05
C ASP A 9 -11.06 7.79 1.24
N ASN A 10 -11.29 9.09 1.39
CA ASN A 10 -10.90 9.90 2.54
C ASN A 10 -11.43 9.33 3.87
N PHE A 11 -12.62 8.73 3.88
CA PHE A 11 -13.16 8.08 5.08
C PHE A 11 -12.39 6.82 5.47
N GLN A 12 -11.94 6.04 4.48
CA GLN A 12 -11.16 4.83 4.70
C GLN A 12 -9.79 5.18 5.27
N ALA A 13 -9.10 6.14 4.66
CA ALA A 13 -7.80 6.63 5.13
C ALA A 13 -7.84 7.12 6.59
N LYS A 14 -8.88 7.88 6.96
CA LYS A 14 -9.11 8.33 8.34
C LYS A 14 -9.28 7.15 9.29
N ALA A 15 -10.13 6.19 8.92
CA ALA A 15 -10.41 5.02 9.75
C ALA A 15 -9.15 4.17 9.97
N SER A 16 -8.32 3.99 8.93
CA SER A 16 -7.04 3.28 9.05
C SER A 16 -6.09 4.01 10.00
N LYS A 17 -5.98 5.34 9.91
CA LYS A 17 -5.16 6.15 10.83
C LYS A 17 -5.60 5.98 12.29
N GLU A 18 -6.91 6.04 12.55
CA GLU A 18 -7.47 5.86 13.89
C GLU A 18 -7.16 4.48 14.47
N LYS A 19 -7.28 3.41 13.68
CA LYS A 19 -6.94 2.04 14.11
C LYS A 19 -5.47 1.91 14.47
N ILE A 20 -4.57 2.41 13.61
CA ILE A 20 -3.12 2.34 13.82
C ILE A 20 -2.75 3.10 15.09
N PHE A 21 -3.26 4.33 15.26
CA PHE A 21 -3.01 5.14 16.45
C PHE A 21 -3.53 4.47 17.72
N LYS A 22 -4.71 3.86 17.65
CA LYS A 22 -5.24 3.11 18.78
C LYS A 22 -4.31 1.97 19.18
N LEU A 23 -3.80 1.18 18.23
CA LEU A 23 -2.88 0.07 18.51
C LEU A 23 -1.56 0.56 19.14
N LEU A 24 -1.01 1.66 18.63
CA LEU A 24 0.27 2.22 19.10
C LEU A 24 0.16 2.91 20.47
N ALA A 25 -1.01 3.47 20.81
CA ALA A 25 -1.21 4.23 22.05
C ALA A 25 -1.71 3.37 23.24
N MET A 26 -1.87 2.06 23.07
CA MET A 26 -2.34 1.18 24.15
C MET A 26 -1.27 1.01 25.25
N ASN A 27 -1.64 1.25 26.50
CA ASN A 27 -0.78 1.03 27.68
C ASN A 27 -0.24 -0.41 27.80
N LEU A 28 -0.93 -1.37 27.19
CA LEU A 28 -0.46 -2.74 26.99
C LEU A 28 -0.39 -2.99 25.48
N PRO A 29 0.80 -2.82 24.86
CA PRO A 29 0.98 -3.00 23.43
C PRO A 29 0.47 -4.38 22.99
N GLN A 30 -0.44 -4.40 22.03
CA GLN A 30 -0.95 -5.64 21.43
C GLN A 30 -0.09 -6.10 20.24
N VAL A 31 0.70 -5.18 19.71
CA VAL A 31 1.59 -5.35 18.57
C VAL A 31 2.86 -4.55 18.84
N ASP A 32 3.99 -5.03 18.33
CA ASP A 32 5.24 -4.28 18.36
C ASP A 32 5.23 -3.13 17.34
N PHE A 33 4.54 -3.35 16.20
CA PHE A 33 4.46 -2.38 15.11
C PHE A 33 3.07 -2.39 14.46
N ALA A 34 2.65 -1.22 13.97
CA ALA A 34 1.44 -1.05 13.18
C ALA A 34 1.74 -0.13 12.00
N PHE A 35 1.46 -0.62 10.79
CA PHE A 35 1.77 0.08 9.54
C PHE A 35 0.55 0.20 8.65
N PHE A 36 0.37 1.37 8.04
CA PHE A 36 -0.43 1.58 6.85
C PHE A 36 0.45 1.31 5.63
N ALA A 37 0.09 0.34 4.80
CA ALA A 37 0.95 -0.10 3.72
C ALA A 37 0.24 -0.05 2.35
N LEU A 38 0.93 0.53 1.38
CA LEU A 38 0.52 0.66 -0.01
C LEU A 38 1.48 -0.19 -0.85
N PRO A 39 1.08 -1.43 -1.24
CA PRO A 39 1.99 -2.37 -1.89
C PRO A 39 2.52 -1.90 -3.25
N TYR A 40 1.87 -0.92 -3.88
CA TYR A 40 2.24 -0.41 -5.18
C TYR A 40 2.38 1.11 -5.15
N ASN A 41 3.48 1.63 -5.72
CA ASN A 41 3.76 3.05 -5.77
C ASN A 41 3.37 3.63 -7.14
N GLU A 42 2.17 4.20 -7.22
CA GLU A 42 1.66 4.84 -8.45
C GLU A 42 2.03 6.31 -8.56
N ILE A 43 2.54 6.93 -7.49
CA ILE A 43 2.59 8.38 -7.37
C ILE A 43 4.03 8.89 -7.44
N LYS A 44 4.26 9.80 -8.38
CA LYS A 44 5.51 10.56 -8.48
C LYS A 44 5.52 11.80 -7.59
N ASN A 45 4.35 12.34 -7.26
CA ASN A 45 4.18 13.50 -6.37
C ASN A 45 3.02 13.29 -5.39
N TYR A 46 3.34 13.06 -4.11
CA TYR A 46 2.37 12.73 -3.07
C TYR A 46 1.45 13.88 -2.67
N GLN A 47 1.79 15.13 -3.02
CA GLN A 47 1.08 16.33 -2.58
C GLN A 47 -0.41 16.37 -2.94
N ASP A 48 -0.83 15.71 -4.02
CA ASP A 48 -2.23 15.70 -4.47
C ASP A 48 -3.04 14.50 -3.95
N SER A 49 -2.46 13.62 -3.12
CA SER A 49 -3.18 12.46 -2.60
C SER A 49 -4.09 12.82 -1.42
N LEU A 50 -5.32 12.30 -1.42
CA LEU A 50 -6.24 12.39 -0.27
C LEU A 50 -5.64 11.79 1.02
N LEU A 51 -4.65 10.91 0.90
CA LEU A 51 -3.94 10.32 2.04
C LEU A 51 -3.14 11.37 2.83
N THR A 52 -2.63 12.42 2.17
CA THR A 52 -1.80 13.46 2.81
C THR A 52 -2.53 14.25 3.88
N LYS A 53 -3.87 14.22 3.86
CA LYS A 53 -4.71 14.83 4.90
C LYS A 53 -4.58 14.12 6.25
N TRP A 54 -4.30 12.82 6.24
CA TRP A 54 -4.30 11.98 7.45
C TRP A 54 -2.93 11.43 7.79
N PHE A 55 -2.07 11.27 6.79
CA PHE A 55 -0.73 10.73 6.93
C PHE A 55 0.28 11.73 6.40
N ASP A 56 1.39 11.91 7.12
CA ASP A 56 2.57 12.54 6.55
C ASP A 56 3.30 11.48 5.72
N ILE A 57 2.94 11.36 4.45
CA ILE A 57 3.40 10.27 3.59
C ILE A 57 4.93 10.28 3.41
N GLN A 58 5.58 11.41 3.63
CA GLN A 58 7.03 11.56 3.44
C GLN A 58 7.81 11.21 4.72
N GLU A 59 7.29 11.59 5.89
CA GLU A 59 8.03 11.51 7.15
C GLU A 59 7.45 10.49 8.15
N ASP A 60 6.22 10.00 7.95
CA ASP A 60 5.55 9.07 8.87
C ASP A 60 6.09 7.64 8.71
N GLU A 61 6.91 7.20 9.67
CA GLU A 61 7.46 5.84 9.73
C GLU A 61 6.39 4.73 9.75
N SER A 62 5.14 5.05 10.14
CA SER A 62 4.04 4.10 10.11
C SER A 62 3.45 3.88 8.71
N VAL A 63 3.95 4.60 7.69
CA VAL A 63 3.49 4.49 6.29
C VAL A 63 4.56 3.81 5.45
N LEU A 64 4.17 2.72 4.79
CA LEU A 64 5.05 1.95 3.90
C LEU A 64 4.49 1.93 2.47
N ILE A 65 5.32 2.21 1.47
CA ILE A 65 4.88 2.38 0.09
C ILE A 65 5.85 1.66 -0.84
N GLY A 66 5.31 0.81 -1.71
CA GLY A 66 6.07 0.09 -2.73
C GLY A 66 7.31 -0.57 -2.12
N ASP A 67 8.48 -0.09 -2.53
CA ASP A 67 9.79 -0.58 -2.07
C ASP A 67 9.89 -0.71 -0.55
N SER A 68 9.46 0.26 0.25
CA SER A 68 9.65 0.18 1.71
C SER A 68 8.82 -0.93 2.35
N PHE A 69 7.60 -1.16 1.85
CA PHE A 69 6.76 -2.28 2.28
C PHE A 69 7.40 -3.63 1.91
N TRP A 70 7.77 -3.80 0.63
CA TRP A 70 8.31 -5.07 0.15
C TRP A 70 9.71 -5.37 0.70
N ASN A 71 10.53 -4.36 0.93
CA ASN A 71 11.82 -4.54 1.59
C ASN A 71 11.66 -5.02 3.02
N LEU A 72 10.65 -4.53 3.75
CA LEU A 72 10.37 -4.97 5.12
C LEU A 72 9.95 -6.45 5.18
N ILE A 73 9.09 -6.90 4.26
CA ILE A 73 8.50 -8.25 4.35
C ILE A 73 9.22 -9.31 3.50
N GLY A 74 9.96 -8.89 2.46
CA GLY A 74 10.58 -9.80 1.48
C GLY A 74 12.07 -9.56 1.27
N GLY A 75 12.61 -8.45 1.75
CA GLY A 75 14.01 -8.07 1.56
C GLY A 75 14.24 -7.20 0.32
N GLU A 76 15.46 -6.69 0.22
CA GLU A 76 15.85 -5.70 -0.78
C GLU A 76 15.64 -6.22 -2.22
N GLY A 77 15.02 -5.37 -3.06
CA GLY A 77 14.83 -5.65 -4.48
C GLY A 77 13.62 -6.51 -4.82
N ILE A 78 12.85 -6.97 -3.83
CA ILE A 78 11.62 -7.75 -4.06
C ILE A 78 10.59 -6.97 -4.85
N TYR A 79 10.37 -5.69 -4.54
CA TYR A 79 9.42 -4.86 -5.30
C TYR A 79 9.74 -4.88 -6.80
N ASN A 80 11.02 -4.65 -7.16
CA ASN A 80 11.46 -4.69 -8.55
C ASN A 80 11.26 -6.05 -9.21
N ASN A 81 11.48 -7.15 -8.47
CA ASN A 81 11.24 -8.50 -9.00
C ASN A 81 9.75 -8.75 -9.25
N ILE A 82 8.87 -8.31 -8.34
CA ILE A 82 7.41 -8.38 -8.51
C ILE A 82 6.99 -7.54 -9.71
N MET A 83 7.47 -6.29 -9.82
CA MET A 83 7.13 -5.40 -10.93
C MET A 83 7.56 -5.99 -12.28
N LYS A 84 8.76 -6.56 -12.37
CA LYS A 84 9.22 -7.26 -13.57
C LYS A 84 8.30 -8.42 -13.94
N GLY A 85 7.90 -9.24 -12.96
CA GLY A 85 6.95 -10.32 -13.18
C GLY A 85 5.61 -9.81 -13.71
N ILE A 86 5.05 -8.79 -13.06
CA ILE A 86 3.78 -8.17 -13.48
C ILE A 86 3.90 -7.59 -14.90
N THR A 87 4.98 -6.89 -15.23
CA THR A 87 5.19 -6.36 -16.59
C THR A 87 5.32 -7.48 -17.63
N LEU A 88 6.00 -8.57 -17.30
CA LEU A 88 6.22 -9.69 -18.22
C LEU A 88 4.92 -10.43 -18.58
N PHE A 89 4.04 -10.62 -17.60
CA PHE A 89 2.81 -11.40 -17.79
C PHE A 89 1.57 -10.53 -17.99
N GLY A 90 1.61 -9.27 -17.56
CA GLY A 90 0.44 -8.41 -17.37
C GLY A 90 -0.40 -8.22 -18.62
N GLU A 91 0.21 -8.02 -19.80
CA GLU A 91 -0.56 -7.88 -21.05
C GLU A 91 -1.28 -9.17 -21.42
N SER A 92 -0.57 -10.31 -21.36
CA SER A 92 -1.15 -11.62 -21.69
C SER A 92 -2.25 -12.02 -20.71
N SER A 93 -2.04 -11.80 -19.41
CA SER A 93 -3.03 -12.07 -18.37
C SER A 93 -4.23 -11.15 -18.48
N LYS A 94 -4.03 -9.85 -18.79
CA LYS A 94 -5.13 -8.91 -19.01
C LYS A 94 -6.01 -9.35 -20.18
N LYS A 95 -5.38 -9.74 -21.31
CA LYS A 95 -6.12 -10.24 -22.47
C LYS A 95 -6.95 -11.47 -22.12
N GLN A 96 -6.34 -12.46 -21.45
CA GLN A 96 -7.03 -13.67 -21.02
C GLN A 96 -8.20 -13.36 -20.07
N ILE A 97 -8.00 -12.46 -19.10
CA ILE A 97 -9.06 -12.07 -18.17
C ILE A 97 -10.24 -11.42 -18.91
N CYS A 98 -9.96 -10.55 -19.88
CA CYS A 98 -11.00 -9.91 -20.68
C CYS A 98 -11.80 -10.93 -21.50
N GLU A 99 -11.11 -11.83 -22.20
CA GLU A 99 -11.73 -12.82 -23.10
C GLU A 99 -12.49 -13.91 -22.33
N GLU A 100 -11.98 -14.35 -21.17
CA GLU A 100 -12.56 -15.50 -20.44
C GLU A 100 -13.59 -15.11 -19.36
N TYR A 101 -13.51 -13.90 -18.79
CA TYR A 101 -14.30 -13.55 -17.59
C TYR A 101 -15.09 -12.25 -17.69
N LEU A 102 -14.79 -11.37 -18.65
CA LEU A 102 -15.42 -10.05 -18.73
C LEU A 102 -16.28 -9.84 -19.99
N ASP A 103 -16.47 -10.88 -20.81
CA ASP A 103 -17.28 -10.87 -22.04
C ASP A 103 -17.02 -9.62 -22.93
N PHE A 104 -15.76 -9.19 -23.04
CA PHE A 104 -15.31 -8.10 -23.93
C PHE A 104 -14.71 -8.64 -25.23
#